data_AF-A0A8H6EW94-F1
#
_entry.id   AF-A0A8H6EW94-F1
#
_cell.length_a   1.000
_cell.length_b   1.000
_cell.length_c   1.000
_cell.angle_alpha   90.00
_cell.angle_beta   90.00
_cell.angle_gamma   90.00
#
_symmetry.space_group_name_H-M   'P 1'
#
loop_
_entity.id
_entity.type
_entity.pdbx_description
1 polymer ?
#
loop_
_entity_poly.entity_id
_entity_poly.type
_entity_poly.pdbx_seq_one_letter_code
_entity_poly.pdbx_strand_id
1 'polypeptide(L)'
;MSPCSFDNTIEEISKCIADPYASELQSLLGKLGTDLRDIQNRAELTKVSNVLILLLNFLITKKLSVECEMQLYRVLANFVSDMPGNRNFLLNDYNGCKAFFQWSFDRLQSYDKIDSQLLFYICVFIYNFIIDEKSNQEPALYIDRFQYQSSKRNHTSWNILIDLCGRISDKDVVELLLNIMDTLSDIKEEDAIFEQLDTISIEKLLAFFDSEIQRGEKESTCITVKVLENILNNKKLQLTHTHNLTQSLIEEMKHFSDESILTSLFNSVMLVSAVSATVDDGLSTYIGIWKVSKENDLLRSLSLILISNTIISDDSKVALMKTKDARNIFDDFF
;
A
#
# COMPACT_ATOMS: atom_id res chain seq x y z
N MET A 1 8.18 20.10 -41.16
CA MET A 1 7.58 18.77 -40.92
C MET A 1 6.16 19.02 -40.45
N SER A 2 5.16 18.46 -41.12
CA SER A 2 3.75 18.61 -40.69
C SER A 2 3.59 17.99 -39.29
N PRO A 3 2.84 18.60 -38.37
CA PRO A 3 2.53 17.96 -37.11
C PRO A 3 1.74 16.69 -37.44
N CYS A 4 2.32 15.54 -37.13
CA CYS A 4 1.66 14.26 -37.31
C CYS A 4 0.44 14.25 -36.36
N SER A 5 -0.77 14.17 -36.89
CA SER A 5 -2.02 14.29 -36.12
C SER A 5 -2.21 13.11 -35.15
N PHE A 6 -3.05 13.29 -34.13
CA PHE A 6 -3.45 12.24 -33.19
C PHE A 6 -3.97 10.99 -33.92
N ASP A 7 -4.81 11.18 -34.95
CA ASP A 7 -5.33 10.10 -35.78
C ASP A 7 -4.22 9.30 -36.49
N ASN A 8 -3.19 9.98 -37.00
CA ASN A 8 -2.07 9.30 -37.64
C ASN A 8 -1.28 8.47 -36.63
N THR A 9 -1.09 8.96 -35.40
CA THR A 9 -0.43 8.19 -34.32
C THR A 9 -1.17 6.87 -34.05
N ILE A 10 -2.50 6.92 -33.94
CA ILE A 10 -3.36 5.76 -33.68
C ILE A 10 -3.28 4.73 -34.82
N GLU A 11 -3.32 5.19 -36.07
CA GLU A 11 -3.23 4.32 -37.25
C GLU A 11 -1.84 3.66 -37.37
N GLU A 12 -0.77 4.42 -37.14
CA GLU A 12 0.60 3.92 -37.22
C GLU A 12 0.91 2.89 -36.13
N ILE A 13 0.41 3.09 -34.90
CA ILE A 13 0.52 2.08 -33.84
C ILE A 13 -0.13 0.77 -34.27
N SER A 14 -1.33 0.83 -34.85
CA SER A 14 -2.06 -0.35 -35.30
C SER A 14 -1.28 -1.17 -36.33
N LYS A 15 -0.47 -0.51 -37.17
CA LYS A 15 0.42 -1.16 -38.15
C LYS A 15 1.67 -1.73 -37.49
N CYS A 16 2.25 -1.03 -36.52
CA CYS A 16 3.50 -1.42 -35.85
C CYS A 16 3.34 -2.54 -34.83
N ILE A 17 2.14 -2.75 -34.28
CA ILE A 17 1.87 -3.80 -33.26
C ILE A 17 2.22 -5.22 -33.74
N ALA A 18 2.31 -5.46 -35.06
CA ALA A 18 2.76 -6.74 -35.60
C ALA A 18 4.21 -7.10 -35.21
N ASP A 19 5.05 -6.11 -34.91
CA ASP A 19 6.43 -6.28 -34.44
C ASP A 19 6.63 -5.63 -33.05
N PRO A 20 6.61 -6.43 -31.95
CA PRO A 20 6.68 -5.92 -30.59
C PRO A 20 8.05 -5.35 -30.19
N TYR A 21 9.07 -5.48 -31.05
CA TYR A 21 10.43 -4.97 -30.83
C TYR A 21 10.77 -3.77 -31.72
N ALA A 22 9.82 -3.29 -32.52
CA ALA A 22 10.04 -2.14 -33.39
C ALA A 22 10.30 -0.87 -32.56
N SER A 23 11.45 -0.23 -32.76
CA SER A 23 11.78 1.08 -32.16
C SER A 23 10.74 2.15 -32.54
N GLU A 24 10.09 1.98 -33.68
CA GLU A 24 8.98 2.81 -34.14
C GLU A 24 7.77 2.72 -33.20
N LEU A 25 7.42 1.52 -32.72
CA LEU A 25 6.32 1.33 -31.78
C LEU A 25 6.57 2.09 -30.47
N GLN A 26 7.79 2.02 -29.92
CA GLN A 26 8.16 2.76 -28.72
C GLN A 26 7.96 4.28 -28.91
N SER A 27 8.43 4.83 -30.03
CA SER A 27 8.30 6.26 -30.34
C SER A 27 6.84 6.69 -30.45
N LEU A 28 6.03 5.88 -31.14
CA LEU A 28 4.61 6.13 -31.31
C LEU A 28 3.84 6.06 -29.99
N LEU A 29 4.16 5.10 -29.12
CA LEU A 29 3.58 5.03 -27.78
C LEU A 29 3.97 6.26 -26.94
N GLY A 30 5.21 6.72 -27.02
CA GLY A 30 5.64 7.95 -26.34
C GLY A 30 4.91 9.20 -26.83
N LYS A 31 4.61 9.25 -28.14
CA LYS A 31 3.79 10.30 -28.74
C LYS A 31 2.33 10.22 -28.27
N LEU A 32 1.71 9.03 -28.37
CA LEU A 32 0.35 8.81 -27.90
C LEU A 32 0.20 9.16 -26.41
N GLY A 33 1.16 8.76 -25.57
CA GLY A 33 1.16 9.12 -24.16
C GLY A 33 1.23 10.62 -23.93
N THR A 34 1.88 11.39 -24.82
CA THR A 34 1.90 12.85 -24.75
C THR A 34 0.59 13.46 -25.25
N ASP A 35 0.04 12.94 -26.35
CA ASP A 35 -1.24 13.41 -26.92
C ASP A 35 -2.41 13.20 -25.94
N LEU A 36 -2.41 12.09 -25.19
CA LEU A 36 -3.42 11.78 -24.17
C LEU A 36 -3.33 12.65 -22.91
N ARG A 37 -2.37 13.58 -22.81
CA ARG A 37 -2.43 14.64 -21.78
C ARG A 37 -3.53 15.65 -22.07
N ASP A 38 -3.99 15.75 -23.32
CA ASP A 38 -5.15 16.55 -23.68
C ASP A 38 -6.45 15.77 -23.40
N ILE A 39 -7.35 16.38 -22.63
CA ILE A 39 -8.66 15.80 -22.29
C ILE A 39 -9.54 15.56 -23.52
N GLN A 40 -9.39 16.36 -24.59
CA GLN A 40 -10.14 16.17 -25.84
C GLN A 40 -9.76 14.85 -26.50
N ASN A 41 -8.47 14.53 -26.53
CA ASN A 41 -7.97 13.26 -27.08
C ASN A 41 -8.38 12.08 -26.20
N ARG A 42 -8.39 12.24 -24.87
CA ARG A 42 -8.88 11.20 -23.94
C ARG A 42 -10.37 10.89 -24.13
N ALA A 43 -11.16 11.89 -24.50
CA ALA A 43 -12.59 11.74 -24.74
C ALA A 43 -12.91 10.95 -26.01
N GLU A 44 -11.93 10.75 -26.91
CA GLU A 44 -12.06 9.88 -28.09
C GLU A 44 -11.95 8.39 -27.75
N LEU A 45 -12.70 7.94 -26.74
CA LEU A 45 -12.63 6.61 -26.13
C LEU A 45 -12.57 5.49 -27.17
N THR A 46 -13.49 5.47 -28.13
CA THR A 46 -13.58 4.40 -29.15
C THR A 46 -12.31 4.25 -29.98
N LYS A 47 -11.62 5.35 -30.33
CA LYS A 47 -10.41 5.28 -31.14
C LYS A 47 -9.25 4.73 -30.32
N VAL A 48 -9.10 5.23 -29.09
CA VAL A 48 -8.01 4.86 -28.19
C VAL A 48 -8.19 3.43 -27.68
N SER A 49 -9.41 3.04 -27.33
CA SER A 49 -9.73 1.72 -26.77
C SER A 49 -9.37 0.57 -27.72
N ASN A 50 -9.65 0.70 -29.02
CA ASN A 50 -9.30 -0.32 -30.02
C ASN A 50 -7.78 -0.60 -30.05
N VAL A 51 -6.96 0.46 -30.02
CA VAL A 51 -5.50 0.33 -29.98
C VAL A 51 -5.03 -0.23 -28.65
N LEU A 52 -5.61 0.22 -27.53
CA LEU A 52 -5.27 -0.29 -26.21
C LEU A 52 -5.59 -1.78 -26.07
N ILE A 53 -6.72 -2.27 -26.57
CA ILE A 53 -7.06 -3.70 -26.54
C ILE A 53 -5.96 -4.53 -27.19
N LEU A 54 -5.46 -4.10 -28.35
CA LEU A 54 -4.38 -4.79 -29.04
C LEU A 54 -3.09 -4.77 -28.21
N LEU A 55 -2.69 -3.59 -27.71
CA LEU A 55 -1.46 -3.43 -26.91
C LEU A 55 -1.50 -4.24 -25.61
N LEU A 56 -2.63 -4.22 -24.90
CA LEU A 56 -2.82 -4.96 -23.65
C LEU A 56 -2.80 -6.48 -23.89
N ASN A 57 -3.43 -6.96 -24.97
CA ASN A 57 -3.36 -8.36 -25.34
C ASN A 57 -1.93 -8.79 -25.71
N PHE A 58 -1.17 -7.92 -26.40
CA PHE A 58 0.23 -8.18 -26.72
C PHE A 58 1.12 -8.21 -25.48
N LEU A 59 0.92 -7.27 -24.54
CA LEU A 59 1.62 -7.24 -23.26
C LEU A 59 1.49 -8.59 -22.53
N ILE A 60 0.26 -9.11 -22.43
CA ILE A 60 -0.04 -10.36 -21.72
C ILE A 60 0.49 -11.60 -22.46
N THR A 61 0.36 -11.65 -23.80
CA THR A 61 0.55 -12.91 -24.55
C THR A 61 1.89 -13.05 -25.26
N LYS A 62 2.50 -11.95 -25.71
CA LYS A 62 3.68 -11.97 -26.60
C LYS A 62 4.90 -11.24 -26.05
N LYS A 63 4.73 -10.53 -24.93
CA LYS A 63 5.72 -9.69 -24.23
C LYS A 63 6.22 -8.53 -25.11
N LEU A 64 6.00 -7.31 -24.63
CA LEU A 64 6.62 -6.11 -25.21
C LEU A 64 8.07 -5.98 -24.72
N SER A 65 8.90 -5.21 -25.43
CA SER A 65 10.17 -4.74 -24.84
C SER A 65 9.88 -3.89 -23.60
N VAL A 66 10.86 -3.78 -22.69
CA VAL A 66 10.71 -3.02 -21.43
C VAL A 66 10.39 -1.55 -21.72
N GLU A 67 10.98 -0.99 -22.78
CA GLU A 67 10.76 0.39 -23.20
C GLU A 67 9.34 0.60 -23.74
N CYS A 68 8.82 -0.35 -24.53
CA CYS A 68 7.45 -0.32 -25.02
C CYS A 68 6.45 -0.51 -23.88
N GLU A 69 6.74 -1.42 -22.93
CA GLU A 69 5.93 -1.62 -21.73
C GLU A 69 5.86 -0.35 -20.88
N MET A 70 7.00 0.32 -20.67
CA MET A 70 7.06 1.59 -19.96
C MET A 70 6.23 2.69 -20.64
N GLN A 71 6.36 2.85 -21.97
CA GLN A 71 5.54 3.82 -22.71
C GLN A 71 4.05 3.44 -22.69
N LEU A 72 3.72 2.14 -22.72
CA LEU A 72 2.34 1.68 -22.58
C LEU A 72 1.76 2.04 -21.21
N TYR A 73 2.48 1.83 -20.11
CA TYR A 73 2.01 2.26 -18.79
C TYR A 73 1.85 3.78 -18.69
N ARG A 74 2.72 4.57 -19.33
CA ARG A 74 2.54 6.02 -19.45
C ARG A 74 1.29 6.39 -20.26
N VAL A 75 1.02 5.70 -21.36
CA VAL A 75 -0.22 5.84 -22.15
C VAL A 75 -1.43 5.55 -21.27
N LEU A 76 -1.42 4.44 -20.54
CA LEU A 76 -2.52 4.01 -19.67
C LEU A 76 -2.76 5.01 -18.52
N ALA A 77 -1.69 5.46 -17.85
CA ALA A 77 -1.76 6.45 -16.78
C ALA A 77 -2.43 7.75 -17.24
N ASN A 78 -2.09 8.24 -18.43
CA ASN A 78 -2.72 9.44 -18.99
C ASN A 78 -4.14 9.13 -19.45
N PHE A 79 -4.38 7.99 -20.09
CA PHE A 79 -5.70 7.58 -20.58
C PHE A 79 -6.76 7.59 -19.49
N VAL A 80 -6.44 7.08 -18.28
CA VAL A 80 -7.39 6.99 -17.16
C VAL A 80 -7.47 8.25 -16.29
N SER A 81 -6.54 9.21 -16.48
CA SER A 81 -6.48 10.44 -15.69
C SER A 81 -7.70 11.31 -15.93
N ASP A 82 -8.43 11.63 -14.86
CA ASP A 82 -9.62 12.49 -14.83
C ASP A 82 -10.73 12.05 -15.79
N MET A 83 -10.77 10.76 -16.14
CA MET A 83 -11.68 10.20 -17.15
C MET A 83 -12.38 8.95 -16.63
N PRO A 84 -13.49 9.09 -15.87
CA PRO A 84 -14.24 7.96 -15.34
C PRO A 84 -14.67 6.94 -16.41
N GLY A 85 -15.05 7.42 -17.60
CA GLY A 85 -15.41 6.55 -18.74
C GLY A 85 -14.25 5.65 -19.19
N ASN A 86 -13.01 6.14 -19.12
CA ASN A 86 -11.83 5.39 -19.55
C ASN A 86 -11.43 4.33 -18.51
N ARG A 87 -11.65 4.62 -17.21
CA ARG A 87 -11.52 3.64 -16.12
C ARG A 87 -12.57 2.54 -16.25
N ASN A 88 -13.83 2.92 -16.49
CA ASN A 88 -14.94 1.98 -16.68
C ASN A 88 -14.72 1.09 -17.91
N PHE A 89 -14.15 1.62 -18.99
CA PHE A 89 -13.75 0.82 -20.14
C PHE A 89 -12.76 -0.28 -19.75
N LEU A 90 -11.69 0.05 -19.02
CA LEU A 90 -10.71 -0.95 -18.58
C LEU A 90 -11.34 -1.99 -17.64
N LEU A 91 -12.23 -1.54 -16.76
CA LEU A 91 -12.86 -2.40 -15.76
C LEU A 91 -13.90 -3.35 -16.34
N ASN A 92 -14.82 -2.83 -17.17
CA ASN A 92 -16.06 -3.49 -17.56
C ASN A 92 -16.09 -3.92 -19.03
N ASP A 93 -15.42 -3.19 -19.93
CA ASP A 93 -15.53 -3.43 -21.38
C ASP A 93 -14.33 -4.23 -21.92
N TYR A 94 -13.16 -4.13 -21.27
CA TYR A 94 -11.99 -4.89 -21.65
C TYR A 94 -11.99 -6.30 -21.04
N ASN A 95 -12.33 -7.30 -21.85
CA ASN A 95 -12.38 -8.71 -21.45
C ASN A 95 -11.07 -9.26 -20.82
N GLY A 96 -9.92 -8.64 -21.13
CA GLY A 96 -8.61 -9.03 -20.57
C GLY A 96 -8.25 -8.34 -19.25
N CYS A 97 -9.17 -7.59 -18.63
CA CYS A 97 -8.93 -6.77 -17.43
C CYS A 97 -8.19 -7.52 -16.32
N LYS A 98 -8.73 -8.67 -15.87
CA LYS A 98 -8.12 -9.47 -14.79
C LYS A 98 -6.70 -9.92 -15.12
N ALA A 99 -6.46 -10.38 -16.35
CA ALA A 99 -5.14 -10.84 -16.79
C ALA A 99 -4.14 -9.68 -16.88
N PHE A 100 -4.59 -8.49 -17.28
CA PHE A 100 -3.76 -7.29 -17.30
C PHE A 100 -3.36 -6.81 -15.91
N PHE A 101 -4.29 -6.77 -14.95
CA PHE A 101 -3.94 -6.42 -13.58
C PHE A 101 -3.05 -7.49 -12.93
N GLN A 102 -3.28 -8.77 -13.22
CA GLN A 102 -2.39 -9.84 -12.78
C GLN A 102 -0.97 -9.62 -13.32
N TRP A 103 -0.83 -9.31 -14.62
CA TRP A 103 0.46 -8.97 -15.21
C TRP A 103 1.13 -7.80 -14.49
N SER A 104 0.39 -6.72 -14.25
CA SER A 104 0.88 -5.53 -13.56
C SER A 104 1.37 -5.84 -12.15
N PHE A 105 0.60 -6.61 -11.38
CA PHE A 105 0.99 -7.02 -10.03
C PHE A 105 2.15 -8.04 -10.00
N ASP A 106 2.24 -8.93 -10.98
CA ASP A 106 3.42 -9.82 -11.15
C ASP A 106 4.70 -9.02 -11.48
N ARG A 107 4.57 -7.93 -12.25
CA ARG A 107 5.67 -6.98 -12.49
C ARG A 107 6.09 -6.27 -11.22
N LEU A 108 5.12 -5.76 -10.46
CA LEU A 108 5.37 -5.13 -9.15
C LEU A 108 6.09 -6.08 -8.18
N GLN A 109 5.69 -7.35 -8.10
CA GLN A 109 6.40 -8.34 -7.27
C GLN A 109 7.84 -8.61 -7.72
N SER A 110 8.14 -8.39 -8.99
CA SER A 110 9.47 -8.57 -9.58
C SER A 110 10.27 -7.26 -9.59
N TYR A 111 10.02 -6.36 -8.62
CA TYR A 111 10.63 -5.02 -8.53
C TYR A 111 12.17 -5.05 -8.58
N ASP A 112 12.81 -6.12 -8.12
CA ASP A 112 14.26 -6.32 -8.14
C ASP A 112 14.82 -6.61 -9.54
N LYS A 113 13.95 -6.92 -10.50
CA LYS A 113 14.28 -7.37 -11.86
C LYS A 113 13.77 -6.43 -12.96
N ILE A 114 13.04 -5.38 -12.60
CA ILE A 114 12.50 -4.42 -13.56
C ILE A 114 13.12 -3.04 -13.34
N ASP A 115 13.09 -2.23 -14.40
CA ASP A 115 13.56 -0.85 -14.35
C ASP A 115 12.72 -0.02 -13.35
N SER A 116 13.36 0.86 -12.59
CA SER A 116 12.67 1.68 -11.59
C SER A 116 11.67 2.65 -12.22
N GLN A 117 11.91 3.12 -13.45
CA GLN A 117 10.95 3.95 -14.18
C GLN A 117 9.73 3.14 -14.60
N LEU A 118 9.90 1.88 -15.00
CA LEU A 118 8.77 1.00 -15.30
C LEU A 118 7.93 0.79 -14.03
N LEU A 119 8.57 0.50 -12.91
CA LEU A 119 7.91 0.39 -11.60
C LEU A 119 7.12 1.65 -11.26
N PHE A 120 7.75 2.82 -11.40
CA PHE A 120 7.10 4.12 -11.21
C PHE A 120 5.86 4.29 -12.09
N TYR A 121 5.94 4.02 -13.39
CA TYR A 121 4.79 4.19 -14.30
C TYR A 121 3.66 3.18 -14.03
N ILE A 122 3.96 1.97 -13.54
CA ILE A 122 2.94 1.03 -13.08
C ILE A 122 2.20 1.63 -11.88
N CYS A 123 2.92 2.18 -10.90
CA CYS A 123 2.34 2.85 -9.73
C CYS A 123 1.50 4.07 -10.12
N VAL A 124 2.00 4.95 -11.01
CA VAL A 124 1.23 6.09 -11.52
C VAL A 124 -0.06 5.64 -12.20
N PHE A 125 0.00 4.59 -13.02
CA PHE A 125 -1.20 4.04 -13.66
C PHE A 125 -2.22 3.57 -12.63
N ILE A 126 -1.80 2.75 -11.65
CA ILE A 126 -2.70 2.23 -10.61
C ILE A 126 -3.32 3.39 -9.82
N TYR A 127 -2.52 4.36 -9.42
CA TYR A 127 -3.01 5.53 -8.68
C TYR A 127 -4.05 6.32 -9.49
N ASN A 128 -3.74 6.66 -10.75
CA ASN A 128 -4.67 7.39 -11.62
C ASN A 128 -5.94 6.58 -11.94
N PHE A 129 -5.86 5.24 -11.91
CA PHE A 129 -7.00 4.35 -12.10
C PHE A 129 -7.95 4.39 -10.91
N ILE A 130 -7.44 4.46 -9.68
CA ILE A 130 -8.26 4.39 -8.45
C ILE A 130 -8.67 5.73 -7.87
N ILE A 131 -7.93 6.82 -8.15
CA ILE A 131 -8.17 8.12 -7.51
C ILE A 131 -9.56 8.67 -7.90
N ASP A 132 -10.46 8.78 -6.94
CA ASP A 132 -11.86 9.17 -7.17
C ASP A 132 -12.03 10.69 -7.25
N GLU A 133 -12.73 11.13 -8.28
CA GLU A 133 -13.39 12.43 -8.29
C GLU A 133 -14.91 12.20 -8.22
N LYS A 134 -15.44 12.25 -7.00
CA LYS A 134 -16.83 12.61 -6.67
C LYS A 134 -17.94 11.53 -6.68
N SER A 135 -17.72 10.22 -6.84
CA SER A 135 -18.70 9.17 -6.42
C SER A 135 -18.44 7.74 -6.91
N ASN A 136 -17.50 7.48 -7.82
CA ASN A 136 -17.33 6.14 -8.38
C ASN A 136 -16.10 5.44 -7.78
N GLN A 137 -16.35 4.65 -6.73
CA GLN A 137 -15.32 3.85 -6.08
C GLN A 137 -15.05 2.50 -6.76
N GLU A 138 -15.72 2.14 -7.87
CA GLU A 138 -15.57 0.82 -8.50
C GLU A 138 -14.12 0.46 -8.87
N PRO A 139 -13.30 1.35 -9.47
CA PRO A 139 -11.90 1.04 -9.74
C PRO A 139 -11.08 0.79 -8.48
N ALA A 140 -11.30 1.57 -7.43
CA ALA A 140 -10.64 1.40 -6.14
C ALA A 140 -11.07 0.09 -5.48
N LEU A 141 -12.38 -0.21 -5.45
CA LEU A 141 -12.93 -1.49 -4.98
C LEU A 141 -12.39 -2.69 -5.75
N TYR A 142 -12.20 -2.55 -7.07
CA TYR A 142 -11.62 -3.61 -7.88
C TYR A 142 -10.18 -3.93 -7.45
N ILE A 143 -9.36 -2.89 -7.23
CA ILE A 143 -7.96 -3.06 -6.81
C ILE A 143 -7.87 -3.56 -5.37
N ASP A 144 -8.69 -3.02 -4.46
CA ASP A 144 -8.82 -3.49 -3.08
C ASP A 144 -9.13 -4.99 -3.04
N ARG A 145 -10.05 -5.46 -3.88
CA ARG A 145 -10.46 -6.86 -3.97
C ARG A 145 -9.56 -7.72 -4.84
N PHE A 146 -8.53 -7.16 -5.45
CA PHE A 146 -7.78 -7.86 -6.49
C PHE A 146 -6.95 -9.01 -5.89
N GLN A 147 -7.29 -10.23 -6.28
CA GLN A 147 -6.58 -11.44 -5.91
C GLN A 147 -6.39 -12.38 -7.09
N TYR A 148 -5.25 -13.08 -7.11
CA TYR A 148 -4.91 -14.00 -8.17
C TYR A 148 -3.95 -15.09 -7.69
N GLN A 149 -3.84 -16.16 -8.48
CA GLN A 149 -2.91 -17.25 -8.23
C GLN A 149 -1.72 -17.18 -9.19
N SER A 150 -0.52 -17.16 -8.64
CA SER A 150 0.73 -17.27 -9.40
C SER A 150 1.69 -18.18 -8.67
N SER A 151 2.28 -19.14 -9.40
CA SER A 151 3.23 -20.12 -8.84
C SER A 151 2.71 -20.89 -7.61
N LYS A 152 1.42 -21.27 -7.63
CA LYS A 152 0.70 -21.96 -6.52
C LYS A 152 0.55 -21.15 -5.23
N ARG A 153 0.83 -19.84 -5.26
CA ARG A 153 0.58 -18.92 -4.14
C ARG A 153 -0.59 -18.02 -4.50
N ASN A 154 -1.46 -17.77 -3.52
CA ASN A 154 -2.46 -16.71 -3.63
C ASN A 154 -1.78 -15.38 -3.34
N HIS A 155 -2.04 -14.40 -4.19
CA HIS A 155 -1.54 -13.04 -4.06
C HIS A 155 -2.74 -12.09 -3.98
N THR A 156 -2.64 -11.10 -3.10
CA THR A 156 -3.57 -9.98 -2.99
C THR A 156 -2.84 -8.70 -3.31
N SER A 157 -3.55 -7.69 -3.83
CA SER A 157 -2.99 -6.36 -4.08
C SER A 157 -2.31 -5.80 -2.82
N TRP A 158 -3.00 -5.84 -1.67
CA TRP A 158 -2.48 -5.41 -0.38
C TRP A 158 -1.16 -6.07 0.02
N ASN A 159 -1.04 -7.39 -0.15
CA ASN A 159 0.18 -8.11 0.17
C ASN A 159 1.39 -7.65 -0.65
N ILE A 160 1.14 -7.20 -1.87
CA ILE A 160 2.16 -6.73 -2.81
C ILE A 160 2.52 -5.29 -2.48
N LEU A 161 1.53 -4.41 -2.30
CA LEU A 161 1.73 -3.00 -1.98
C LEU A 161 2.53 -2.82 -0.67
N ILE A 162 2.15 -3.53 0.39
CA ILE A 162 2.87 -3.46 1.69
C ILE A 162 4.30 -3.99 1.58
N ASP A 163 4.48 -5.14 0.91
CA ASP A 163 5.82 -5.73 0.74
C ASP A 163 6.74 -4.82 -0.08
N LEU A 164 6.21 -4.06 -1.03
CA LEU A 164 6.98 -3.10 -1.83
C LEU A 164 7.37 -1.87 -1.03
N CYS A 165 6.45 -1.28 -0.26
CA CYS A 165 6.75 -0.13 0.59
C CYS A 165 7.87 -0.42 1.59
N GLY A 166 7.94 -1.64 2.13
CA GLY A 166 8.99 -2.06 3.06
C GLY A 166 10.34 -2.39 2.40
N ARG A 167 10.45 -2.37 1.07
CA ARG A 167 11.65 -2.83 0.34
C ARG A 167 12.23 -1.84 -0.66
N ILE A 168 11.42 -0.95 -1.21
CA ILE A 168 11.85 0.02 -2.22
C ILE A 168 12.48 1.24 -1.53
N SER A 169 13.63 1.71 -1.98
CA SER A 169 14.25 2.94 -1.46
C SER A 169 13.93 4.20 -2.27
N ASP A 170 13.34 4.03 -3.47
CA ASP A 170 12.95 5.14 -4.35
C ASP A 170 11.76 5.90 -3.73
N LYS A 171 11.98 7.17 -3.39
CA LYS A 171 11.00 8.00 -2.68
C LYS A 171 9.74 8.24 -3.50
N ASP A 172 9.88 8.51 -4.79
CA ASP A 172 8.74 8.85 -5.65
C ASP A 172 7.81 7.64 -5.82
N VAL A 173 8.39 6.44 -5.90
CA VAL A 173 7.63 5.18 -5.96
C VAL A 173 6.95 4.89 -4.62
N VAL A 174 7.66 5.08 -3.49
CA VAL A 174 7.10 4.86 -2.15
C VAL A 174 5.92 5.80 -1.90
N GLU A 175 6.06 7.09 -2.22
CA GLU A 175 4.98 8.07 -2.06
C GLU A 175 3.73 7.66 -2.87
N LEU A 176 3.91 7.21 -4.12
CA LEU A 176 2.81 6.70 -4.92
C LEU A 176 2.16 5.45 -4.30
N LEU A 177 2.95 4.51 -3.77
CA LEU A 177 2.42 3.31 -3.13
C LEU A 177 1.63 3.66 -1.86
N LEU A 178 2.11 4.61 -1.06
CA LEU A 178 1.41 5.11 0.11
C LEU A 178 0.09 5.79 -0.26
N ASN A 179 0.10 6.64 -1.29
CA ASN A 179 -1.12 7.30 -1.80
C ASN A 179 -2.13 6.28 -2.35
N ILE A 180 -1.65 5.21 -3.00
CA ILE A 180 -2.51 4.09 -3.40
C ILE A 180 -3.13 3.44 -2.17
N MET A 181 -2.32 3.05 -1.19
CA MET A 181 -2.80 2.38 0.02
C MET A 181 -3.74 3.25 0.84
N ASP A 182 -3.49 4.55 0.95
CA ASP A 182 -4.38 5.51 1.61
C ASP A 182 -5.75 5.55 0.93
N THR A 183 -5.76 5.69 -0.40
CA THR A 183 -6.98 5.70 -1.22
C THR A 183 -7.79 4.42 -1.05
N LEU A 184 -7.14 3.27 -1.00
CA LEU A 184 -7.80 1.98 -0.77
C LEU A 184 -8.33 1.85 0.67
N SER A 185 -7.61 2.39 1.66
CA SER A 185 -8.01 2.32 3.07
C SER A 185 -9.25 3.15 3.41
N ASP A 186 -9.58 4.15 2.60
CA ASP A 186 -10.75 5.01 2.77
C ASP A 186 -12.06 4.43 2.19
N ILE A 187 -11.99 3.23 1.57
CA ILE A 187 -13.16 2.53 1.05
C ILE A 187 -14.02 2.05 2.23
N LYS A 188 -15.30 2.46 2.27
CA LYS A 188 -16.20 2.28 3.42
C LYS A 188 -16.99 0.96 3.45
N GLU A 189 -16.67 -0.01 2.60
CA GLU A 189 -17.46 -1.26 2.52
C GLU A 189 -16.97 -2.32 3.53
N GLU A 190 -17.85 -2.62 4.51
CA GLU A 190 -17.62 -3.39 5.75
C GLU A 190 -17.38 -4.92 5.60
N ASP A 191 -17.37 -5.50 4.39
CA ASP A 191 -17.26 -6.98 4.26
C ASP A 191 -16.10 -7.50 3.38
N ALA A 192 -15.56 -6.72 2.43
CA ALA A 192 -14.62 -7.27 1.43
C ALA A 192 -13.13 -6.99 1.68
N ILE A 193 -12.83 -5.87 2.36
CA ILE A 193 -11.46 -5.46 2.75
C ILE A 193 -10.87 -6.45 3.76
N PHE A 194 -11.73 -7.01 4.60
CA PHE A 194 -11.39 -7.75 5.83
C PHE A 194 -10.69 -9.08 5.57
N GLU A 195 -11.10 -9.83 4.54
CA GLU A 195 -10.48 -11.13 4.23
C GLU A 195 -9.05 -11.01 3.68
N GLN A 196 -8.73 -9.91 2.98
CA GLN A 196 -7.43 -9.76 2.33
C GLN A 196 -6.35 -9.28 3.29
N LEU A 197 -6.72 -8.36 4.18
CA LEU A 197 -5.81 -7.84 5.21
C LEU A 197 -5.39 -8.92 6.21
N ASP A 198 -6.27 -9.88 6.51
CA ASP A 198 -5.98 -11.06 7.34
C ASP A 198 -4.84 -11.92 6.77
N THR A 199 -4.64 -11.94 5.45
CA THR A 199 -3.57 -12.73 4.81
C THR A 199 -2.18 -12.11 4.92
N ILE A 200 -2.08 -10.85 5.37
CA ILE A 200 -0.83 -10.12 5.47
C ILE A 200 -0.08 -10.56 6.72
N SER A 201 1.16 -11.02 6.58
CA SER A 201 1.95 -11.42 7.76
C SER A 201 2.38 -10.21 8.59
N ILE A 202 2.57 -10.41 9.89
CA ILE A 202 2.93 -9.34 10.81
C ILE A 202 4.36 -8.86 10.56
N GLU A 203 5.25 -9.73 10.10
CA GLU A 203 6.61 -9.38 9.72
C GLU A 203 6.64 -8.39 8.54
N LYS A 204 5.69 -8.50 7.60
CA LYS A 204 5.56 -7.54 6.50
C LYS A 204 5.07 -6.18 6.99
N LEU A 205 4.13 -6.16 7.93
CA LEU A 205 3.65 -4.91 8.55
C LEU A 205 4.75 -4.22 9.33
N LEU A 206 5.58 -4.99 10.05
CA LEU A 206 6.76 -4.48 10.76
C LEU A 206 7.81 -3.93 9.80
N ALA A 207 8.17 -4.67 8.76
CA ALA A 207 9.15 -4.21 7.77
C ALA A 207 8.68 -2.94 7.04
N PHE A 208 7.37 -2.83 6.76
CA PHE A 208 6.77 -1.61 6.23
C PHE A 208 6.93 -0.44 7.18
N PHE A 209 6.61 -0.63 8.45
CA PHE A 209 6.68 0.41 9.47
C PHE A 209 8.13 0.86 9.74
N ASP A 210 9.05 -0.08 9.98
CA ASP A 210 10.47 0.21 10.21
C ASP A 210 11.08 1.01 9.04
N SER A 211 10.67 0.68 7.81
CA SER A 211 11.12 1.38 6.60
C SER A 211 10.63 2.83 6.55
N GLU A 212 9.42 3.11 7.03
CA GLU A 212 8.83 4.45 7.04
C GLU A 212 9.43 5.34 8.12
N ILE A 213 9.71 4.78 9.29
CA ILE A 213 10.43 5.46 10.36
C ILE A 213 11.82 5.88 9.92
N GLN A 214 12.56 4.98 9.26
CA GLN A 214 13.89 5.29 8.74
C GLN A 214 13.87 6.44 7.72
N ARG A 215 12.74 6.65 7.02
CA ARG A 215 12.57 7.76 6.07
C ARG A 215 12.31 9.09 6.78
N GLY A 216 11.66 9.09 7.94
CA GLY A 216 11.52 10.27 8.81
C GLY A 216 10.67 11.42 8.24
N GLU A 217 9.86 11.16 7.21
CA GLU A 217 8.99 12.16 6.58
C GLU A 217 7.62 12.20 7.26
N LYS A 218 7.24 13.37 7.80
CA LYS A 218 6.04 13.51 8.66
C LYS A 218 4.72 13.12 7.95
N GLU A 219 4.56 13.49 6.68
CA GLU A 219 3.34 13.19 5.91
C GLU A 219 3.25 11.68 5.58
N SER A 220 4.37 11.09 5.15
CA SER A 220 4.54 9.65 4.94
C SER A 220 4.18 8.86 6.20
N THR A 221 4.69 9.31 7.35
CA THR A 221 4.39 8.71 8.66
C THR A 221 2.89 8.76 8.97
N CYS A 222 2.21 9.88 8.72
CA CYS A 222 0.79 10.03 8.99
C CYS A 222 -0.05 9.02 8.18
N ILE A 223 0.23 8.92 6.87
CA ILE A 223 -0.43 7.96 5.96
C ILE A 223 -0.16 6.53 6.41
N THR A 224 1.11 6.21 6.69
CA THR A 224 1.55 4.89 7.16
C THR A 224 0.84 4.47 8.44
N VAL A 225 0.71 5.37 9.41
CA VAL A 225 0.03 5.11 10.68
C VAL A 225 -1.47 4.92 10.46
N LYS A 226 -2.13 5.74 9.65
CA LYS A 226 -3.55 5.58 9.29
C LYS A 226 -3.81 4.22 8.63
N VAL A 227 -2.95 3.85 7.67
CA VAL A 227 -3.05 2.54 6.99
C VAL A 227 -2.85 1.41 8.00
N LEU A 228 -1.85 1.50 8.88
CA LEU A 228 -1.60 0.50 9.91
C LEU A 228 -2.78 0.37 10.88
N GLU A 229 -3.32 1.49 11.36
CA GLU A 229 -4.49 1.51 12.24
C GLU A 229 -5.68 0.82 11.59
N ASN A 230 -5.97 1.12 10.33
CA ASN A 230 -7.04 0.48 9.58
C ASN A 230 -6.80 -1.04 9.48
N ILE A 231 -5.58 -1.47 9.16
CA ILE A 231 -5.23 -2.89 9.11
C ILE A 231 -5.39 -3.57 10.47
N LEU A 232 -4.91 -2.96 11.56
CA LEU A 232 -4.96 -3.53 12.91
C LEU A 232 -6.37 -3.56 13.49
N ASN A 233 -7.16 -2.50 13.26
CA ASN A 233 -8.58 -2.45 13.64
C ASN A 233 -9.38 -3.57 12.98
N ASN A 234 -9.04 -3.89 11.73
CA ASN A 234 -9.71 -4.93 10.95
C ASN A 234 -9.24 -6.35 11.32
N LYS A 235 -8.00 -6.52 11.81
CA LYS A 235 -7.44 -7.79 12.30
C LYS A 235 -7.91 -8.22 13.70
N LYS A 236 -9.10 -7.77 14.13
CA LYS A 236 -9.71 -8.16 15.42
C LYS A 236 -10.00 -9.66 15.44
N LEU A 237 -9.00 -10.45 15.90
CA LEU A 237 -9.06 -11.79 16.52
C LEU A 237 -7.85 -12.70 16.21
N GLN A 238 -6.90 -12.32 15.35
CA GLN A 238 -5.76 -13.20 14.97
C GLN A 238 -4.41 -12.85 15.63
N LEU A 239 -4.33 -11.78 16.43
CA LEU A 239 -3.09 -11.28 17.03
C LEU A 239 -2.61 -12.03 18.29
N THR A 240 -3.10 -13.25 18.53
CA THR A 240 -2.82 -14.05 19.75
C THR A 240 -1.35 -14.39 19.99
N HIS A 241 -0.41 -14.00 19.11
CA HIS A 241 0.99 -14.44 19.20
C HIS A 241 2.08 -13.39 18.91
N THR A 242 1.81 -12.08 18.89
CA THR A 242 2.87 -11.11 18.49
C THR A 242 3.23 -10.06 19.54
N HIS A 243 3.88 -10.54 20.60
CA HIS A 243 4.59 -9.70 21.56
C HIS A 243 5.61 -8.74 20.91
N ASN A 244 6.27 -9.20 19.84
CA ASN A 244 7.27 -8.41 19.11
C ASN A 244 6.67 -7.17 18.40
N LEU A 245 5.42 -7.26 17.91
CA LEU A 245 4.75 -6.13 17.26
C LEU A 245 4.42 -5.02 18.27
N THR A 246 3.90 -5.41 19.44
CA THR A 246 3.64 -4.47 20.54
C THR A 246 4.92 -3.75 20.97
N GLN A 247 6.04 -4.47 21.12
CA GLN A 247 7.32 -3.86 21.50
C GLN A 247 7.86 -2.90 20.43
N SER A 248 7.87 -3.30 19.15
CA SER A 248 8.32 -2.44 18.05
C SER A 248 7.47 -1.17 17.96
N LEU A 249 6.14 -1.28 18.01
CA LEU A 249 5.26 -0.11 17.96
C LEU A 249 5.49 0.86 19.12
N ILE A 250 5.78 0.36 20.33
CA ILE A 250 6.05 1.23 21.49
C ILE A 250 7.44 1.87 21.42
N GLU A 251 8.45 1.15 20.96
CA GLU A 251 9.78 1.73 20.74
C GLU A 251 9.66 2.91 19.76
N GLU A 252 8.86 2.73 18.72
CA GLU A 252 8.67 3.71 17.68
C GLU A 252 7.85 4.92 18.09
N MET A 253 6.89 4.75 19.00
CA MET A 253 6.21 5.89 19.63
C MET A 253 7.19 6.86 20.31
N LYS A 254 8.40 6.45 20.70
CA LYS A 254 9.41 7.37 21.27
C LYS A 254 9.98 8.36 20.26
N HIS A 255 9.86 8.06 18.97
CA HIS A 255 10.42 8.86 17.89
C HIS A 255 9.45 9.94 17.38
N PHE A 256 8.19 9.93 17.83
CA PHE A 256 7.18 10.91 17.41
C PHE A 256 6.87 11.92 18.51
N SER A 257 6.73 13.18 18.11
CA SER A 257 6.30 14.29 18.98
C SER A 257 4.92 14.84 18.62
N ASP A 258 4.30 14.32 17.56
CA ASP A 258 2.98 14.72 17.11
C ASP A 258 1.90 13.94 17.87
N GLU A 259 1.03 14.65 18.58
CA GLU A 259 0.02 14.06 19.46
C GLU A 259 -1.02 13.22 18.69
N SER A 260 -1.35 13.59 17.45
CA SER A 260 -2.28 12.82 16.62
C SER A 260 -1.65 11.48 16.22
N ILE A 261 -0.40 11.50 15.77
CA ILE A 261 0.35 10.29 15.38
C ILE A 261 0.56 9.39 16.61
N LEU A 262 0.92 9.98 17.74
CA LEU A 262 1.09 9.26 19.00
C LEU A 262 -0.22 8.63 19.48
N THR A 263 -1.36 9.32 19.36
CA THR A 263 -2.69 8.79 19.71
C THR A 263 -3.07 7.63 18.81
N SER A 264 -2.76 7.71 17.52
CA SER A 264 -3.03 6.64 16.57
C SER A 264 -2.18 5.39 16.80
N LEU A 265 -0.87 5.58 17.03
CA LEU A 265 0.03 4.50 17.43
C LEU A 265 -0.37 3.90 18.78
N PHE A 266 -0.80 4.72 19.74
CA PHE A 266 -1.36 4.27 21.01
C PHE A 266 -2.56 3.35 20.79
N ASN A 267 -3.51 3.75 19.95
CA ASN A 267 -4.69 2.93 19.64
C ASN A 267 -4.29 1.60 18.99
N SER A 268 -3.35 1.63 18.04
CA SER A 268 -2.76 0.45 17.40
C SER A 268 -2.12 -0.50 18.42
N VAL A 269 -1.29 0.02 19.33
CA VAL A 269 -0.66 -0.76 20.41
C VAL A 269 -1.72 -1.35 21.34
N MET A 270 -2.75 -0.58 21.69
CA MET A 270 -3.86 -1.04 22.53
C MET A 270 -4.64 -2.19 21.88
N LEU A 271 -4.84 -2.15 20.56
CA LEU A 271 -5.51 -3.23 19.81
C LEU A 271 -4.68 -4.51 19.77
N VAL A 272 -3.36 -4.40 19.58
CA VAL A 272 -2.45 -5.56 19.53
C VAL A 272 -2.24 -6.16 20.92
N SER A 273 -2.08 -5.32 21.94
CA SER A 273 -1.81 -5.75 23.32
C SER A 273 -3.01 -6.36 24.04
N ALA A 274 -4.23 -5.92 23.75
CA ALA A 274 -5.45 -6.50 24.31
C ALA A 274 -5.63 -7.99 23.94
N VAL A 275 -4.95 -8.46 22.88
CA VAL A 275 -5.03 -9.84 22.37
C VAL A 275 -3.83 -10.70 22.83
N SER A 276 -2.72 -10.12 23.31
CA SER A 276 -1.47 -10.82 23.65
C SER A 276 -1.28 -11.13 25.14
N ALA A 277 -2.34 -11.20 25.94
CA ALA A 277 -2.31 -11.22 27.42
C ALA A 277 -1.75 -12.50 28.09
N THR A 278 -0.79 -13.21 27.47
CA THR A 278 -0.35 -14.54 27.93
C THR A 278 1.17 -14.75 28.02
N VAL A 279 2.02 -13.72 28.02
CA VAL A 279 3.48 -13.94 28.12
C VAL A 279 4.16 -13.02 29.15
N ASP A 280 4.79 -13.64 30.15
CA ASP A 280 5.53 -13.06 31.29
C ASP A 280 6.68 -12.10 30.91
N ASP A 281 7.19 -12.14 29.67
CA ASP A 281 8.38 -11.38 29.23
C ASP A 281 8.12 -9.91 28.83
N GLY A 282 6.86 -9.47 28.72
CA GLY A 282 6.56 -8.10 28.28
C GLY A 282 6.72 -7.02 29.33
N LEU A 283 6.62 -7.42 30.59
CA LEU A 283 6.51 -6.49 31.70
C LEU A 283 7.79 -5.69 31.94
N SER A 284 8.97 -6.32 31.88
CA SER A 284 10.24 -5.62 32.04
C SER A 284 10.48 -4.56 30.97
N THR A 285 10.00 -4.82 29.74
CA THR A 285 10.08 -3.88 28.63
C THR A 285 9.17 -2.68 28.86
N TYR A 286 7.90 -2.90 29.22
CA TYR A 286 6.96 -1.81 29.51
C TYR A 286 7.39 -0.96 30.72
N ILE A 287 7.97 -1.59 31.75
CA ILE A 287 8.61 -0.91 32.88
C ILE A 287 9.80 -0.06 32.42
N GLY A 288 10.62 -0.59 31.50
CA GLY A 288 11.74 0.13 30.89
C GLY A 288 11.29 1.36 30.12
N ILE A 289 10.25 1.25 29.29
CA ILE A 289 9.66 2.36 28.54
C ILE A 289 9.13 3.44 29.48
N TRP A 290 8.35 3.06 30.49
CA TRP A 290 7.84 4.02 31.49
C TRP A 290 8.96 4.80 32.19
N LYS A 291 10.09 4.14 32.51
CA LYS A 291 11.24 4.77 33.17
C LYS A 291 11.92 5.84 32.31
N VAL A 292 11.96 5.66 30.99
CA VAL A 292 12.66 6.57 30.07
C VAL A 292 11.74 7.64 29.47
N SER A 293 10.43 7.42 29.42
CA SER A 293 9.44 8.33 28.82
C SER A 293 8.91 9.41 29.78
N LYS A 294 9.72 9.92 30.72
CA LYS A 294 9.27 10.85 31.79
C LYS A 294 8.59 12.13 31.29
N GLU A 295 8.89 12.56 30.07
CA GLU A 295 8.36 13.78 29.46
C GLU A 295 7.25 13.52 28.41
N ASN A 296 6.86 12.25 28.20
CA ASN A 296 5.80 11.88 27.26
C ASN A 296 4.66 11.18 28.02
N ASP A 297 3.65 11.96 28.41
CA ASP A 297 2.52 11.51 29.22
C ASP A 297 1.69 10.40 28.54
N LEU A 298 1.61 10.42 27.20
CA LEU A 298 0.89 9.40 26.43
C LEU A 298 1.63 8.04 26.49
N LEU A 299 2.95 8.05 26.31
CA LEU A 299 3.79 6.86 26.44
C LEU A 299 3.83 6.31 27.88
N ARG A 300 3.83 7.19 28.90
CA ARG A 300 3.69 6.74 30.29
C ARG A 300 2.34 6.09 30.51
N SER A 301 1.26 6.72 30.06
CA SER A 301 -0.11 6.20 30.19
C SER A 301 -0.27 4.85 29.49
N LEU A 302 0.28 4.70 28.29
CA LEU A 302 0.28 3.44 27.54
C LEU A 302 1.04 2.35 28.28
N SER A 303 2.27 2.65 28.72
CA SER A 303 3.10 1.71 29.46
C SER A 303 2.39 1.22 30.73
N LEU A 304 1.69 2.13 31.43
CA LEU A 304 0.91 1.81 32.62
C LEU A 304 -0.32 0.95 32.33
N ILE A 305 -1.03 1.20 31.22
CA ILE A 305 -2.16 0.37 30.77
C ILE A 305 -1.68 -1.04 30.41
N LEU A 306 -0.55 -1.15 29.68
CA LEU A 306 0.05 -2.43 29.30
C LEU A 306 0.56 -3.23 30.51
N ILE A 307 1.23 -2.55 31.45
CA ILE A 307 1.62 -3.13 32.74
C ILE A 307 0.39 -3.64 33.49
N SER A 308 -0.68 -2.83 33.55
CA SER A 308 -1.92 -3.19 34.23
C SER A 308 -2.60 -4.41 33.59
N ASN A 309 -2.69 -4.46 32.26
CA ASN A 309 -3.27 -5.59 31.53
C ASN A 309 -2.45 -6.88 31.71
N THR A 310 -1.12 -6.78 31.79
CA THR A 310 -0.23 -7.92 32.04
C THR A 310 -0.34 -8.43 33.48
N ILE A 311 -0.59 -7.56 34.46
CA ILE A 311 -0.73 -7.92 35.88
C ILE A 311 -2.08 -8.59 36.20
N ILE A 312 -3.13 -8.30 35.42
CA ILE A 312 -4.49 -8.80 35.68
C ILE A 312 -4.65 -10.29 35.30
N SER A 313 -3.78 -10.84 34.45
CA SER A 313 -3.95 -12.19 33.91
C SER A 313 -3.31 -13.34 34.70
N ASP A 314 -2.62 -13.13 35.83
CA ASP A 314 -1.93 -14.24 36.53
C ASP A 314 -1.69 -14.08 38.04
N ASP A 315 -1.43 -15.21 38.73
CA ASP A 315 -1.02 -15.33 40.15
C ASP A 315 0.30 -14.60 40.47
N SER A 316 0.99 -14.10 39.44
CA SER A 316 2.22 -13.30 39.43
C SER A 316 2.11 -11.92 40.10
N LYS A 317 0.90 -11.40 40.33
CA LYS A 317 0.64 -10.09 40.97
C LYS A 317 1.37 -9.92 42.31
N VAL A 318 1.38 -10.96 43.14
CA VAL A 318 2.00 -10.92 44.49
C VAL A 318 3.53 -10.95 44.42
N ALA A 319 4.09 -11.63 43.42
CA ALA A 319 5.54 -11.65 43.19
C ALA A 319 6.02 -10.31 42.64
N LEU A 320 5.24 -9.69 41.74
CA LEU A 320 5.58 -8.43 41.11
C LEU A 320 5.58 -7.24 42.06
N MET A 321 4.55 -7.10 42.92
CA MET A 321 4.49 -6.05 43.94
C MET A 321 5.60 -6.16 45.02
N LYS A 322 6.37 -7.24 45.01
CA LYS A 322 7.57 -7.39 45.87
C LYS A 322 8.85 -6.91 45.18
N THR A 323 8.83 -6.66 43.88
CA THR A 323 9.97 -6.04 43.18
C THR A 323 10.00 -4.54 43.46
N LYS A 324 11.22 -4.00 43.67
CA LYS A 324 11.42 -2.58 43.97
C LYS A 324 10.94 -1.69 42.82
N ASP A 325 11.08 -2.17 41.59
CA ASP A 325 10.71 -1.44 40.38
C ASP A 325 9.20 -1.31 40.20
N ALA A 326 8.42 -2.37 40.45
CA ALA A 326 6.97 -2.28 40.39
C ALA A 326 6.41 -1.35 41.49
N ARG A 327 7.00 -1.37 42.70
CA ARG A 327 6.60 -0.43 43.77
C ARG A 327 6.84 1.01 43.38
N ASN A 328 8.02 1.33 42.83
CA ASN A 328 8.30 2.69 42.37
C ASN A 328 7.32 3.17 41.29
N ILE A 329 6.79 2.28 40.46
CA ILE A 329 5.77 2.63 39.45
C ILE A 329 4.41 2.89 40.08
N PHE A 330 4.01 2.07 41.05
CA PHE A 330 2.78 2.29 41.81
C PHE A 330 2.85 3.54 42.69
N ASP A 331 3.99 3.79 43.34
CA ASP A 331 4.24 4.96 44.19
C ASP A 331 4.34 6.27 43.38
N ASP A 332 4.76 6.21 42.11
CA ASP A 332 4.73 7.37 41.21
C ASP A 332 3.33 7.61 40.59
N PHE A 333 2.42 6.64 40.69
CA PHE A 333 1.08 6.69 40.07
C PHE A 333 -0.05 7.04 41.07
N PHE A 334 0.10 6.67 42.34
CA PHE A 334 -0.85 6.96 43.44
C PHE A 334 -0.35 8.08 44.36
#